data_AF-A0A3D2TW87-F1
#
_entry.id   AF-A0A3D2TW87-F1
#
_cell.length_a   1.000
_cell.length_b   1.000
_cell.length_c   1.000
_cell.angle_alpha   90.00
_cell.angle_beta   90.00
_cell.angle_gamma   90.00
#
_symmetry.space_group_name_H-M   'P 1'
#
loop_
_entity.id
_entity.type
_entity.pdbx_description
1 polymer ?
#
loop_
_entity_poly.entity_id
_entity_poly.type
_entity_poly.pdbx_seq_one_letter_code
_entity_poly.pdbx_strand_id
1 'polypeptide(L)'
;MKTRRKYLVGLLAATLVLTGMPVQHTQAAKAAKLSSKKVTLKVGKSKTITLKNNKKKTTWKVISGKKCIKLKNKKKNKKKNSVKIVAVKSGKAKVQVKAGKKKYTCTVTVKSAKKTNTTKKPTVTKPTSSAKNKNDVSVIKRIIQEQRKKGATVSEDLDDWQYLWENGRLVWIKWNEKNLQGKLNFTGLTALMEINCGASKLSSLDVSGNKALKYLFCSGNQLSSLDVSRNTALTDLYCEDNRLSSLDVSRNTALIDLHCSDNKLSGLDVSRNIVLKYLYSGSNQLSSLDVSRNTALTDLYCEGNRLRSLDISHNTALTTLECSDNQLSGLNISRNTVLKSLLCNGNQLRSLDVSHNAVLDYLDCSDNQLSSLDVSNNTALTELQCNSNQLRSLNVSNNKVLEELWCDDNVTIIGKANTKLQ
;
A
#
# COMPACT_ATOMS: atom_id res chain seq x y z
N MET A 1 -7.11 62.83 -63.24
CA MET A 1 -5.72 63.04 -62.76
C MET A 1 -5.07 61.66 -62.65
N LYS A 2 -4.21 61.26 -63.60
CA LYS A 2 -2.72 61.27 -63.52
C LYS A 2 -2.27 60.60 -62.19
N THR A 3 -1.67 59.40 -62.17
CA THR A 3 -0.43 58.94 -62.84
C THR A 3 -0.38 57.40 -62.76
N ARG A 4 -0.31 56.64 -63.86
CA ARG A 4 0.91 56.15 -64.54
C ARG A 4 2.01 55.60 -63.60
N ARG A 5 2.24 54.29 -63.63
CA ARG A 5 3.44 53.73 -64.28
C ARG A 5 3.24 52.25 -64.64
N LYS A 6 3.48 51.97 -65.91
CA LYS A 6 3.54 50.68 -66.59
C LYS A 6 5.01 50.28 -66.78
N TYR A 7 5.20 49.02 -67.18
CA TYR A 7 6.33 48.44 -67.95
C TYR A 7 7.50 47.91 -67.10
N LEU A 8 8.19 46.82 -67.45
CA LEU A 8 8.27 46.00 -68.68
C LEU A 8 8.95 44.67 -68.25
N VAL A 9 8.37 43.50 -68.56
CA VAL A 9 8.86 42.52 -69.57
C VAL A 9 9.95 41.56 -69.10
N GLY A 10 9.62 40.28 -69.28
CA GLY A 10 10.54 39.16 -69.40
C GLY A 10 9.76 37.97 -69.92
N LEU A 11 9.64 37.88 -71.26
CA LEU A 11 9.18 36.70 -71.99
C LEU A 11 9.97 35.46 -71.52
N LEU A 12 9.33 34.29 -71.47
CA LEU A 12 9.89 33.10 -72.13
C LEU A 12 8.84 31.99 -72.29
N ALA A 13 8.56 31.76 -73.57
CA ALA A 13 8.03 30.61 -74.27
C ALA A 13 7.75 29.33 -73.44
N ALA A 14 6.50 28.89 -73.56
CA ALA A 14 6.07 27.54 -73.27
C ALA A 14 6.63 26.56 -74.32
N THR A 15 7.59 25.73 -73.91
CA THR A 15 7.85 24.44 -74.54
C THR A 15 7.20 23.35 -73.68
N LEU A 16 6.12 22.76 -74.21
CA LEU A 16 5.43 21.61 -73.65
C LEU A 16 6.40 20.42 -73.64
N VAL A 17 7.03 20.17 -72.49
CA VAL A 17 7.68 18.88 -72.22
C VAL A 17 6.73 18.06 -71.37
N LEU A 18 6.12 17.05 -71.99
CA LEU A 18 5.51 15.92 -71.31
C LEU A 18 6.61 15.14 -70.56
N THR A 19 7.03 15.62 -69.40
CA THR A 19 7.68 14.77 -68.39
C THR A 19 6.61 14.32 -67.43
N GLY A 20 6.44 12.99 -67.34
CA GLY A 20 5.43 12.34 -66.52
C GLY A 20 5.31 12.98 -65.15
N MET A 21 4.17 13.63 -64.91
CA MET A 21 3.70 13.83 -63.55
C MET A 21 3.59 12.44 -62.94
N PRO A 22 4.30 12.12 -61.86
CA PRO A 22 3.94 10.94 -61.11
C PRO A 22 2.47 11.12 -60.79
N VAL A 23 1.64 10.18 -61.24
CA VAL A 23 0.30 9.99 -60.69
C VAL A 23 0.55 9.78 -59.20
N GLN A 24 0.56 10.86 -58.44
CA GLN A 24 0.47 10.80 -57.01
C GLN A 24 -0.93 10.26 -56.80
N HIS A 25 -1.00 8.93 -56.69
CA HIS A 25 -2.07 8.27 -56.00
C HIS A 25 -2.28 9.08 -54.72
N THR A 26 -3.28 9.95 -54.70
CA THR A 26 -3.75 10.57 -53.48
C THR A 26 -4.38 9.42 -52.71
N GLN A 27 -3.53 8.68 -51.98
CA GLN A 27 -3.98 7.65 -51.09
C GLN A 27 -5.01 8.31 -50.18
N ALA A 28 -6.27 7.91 -50.30
CA ALA A 28 -7.36 8.42 -49.48
C ALA A 28 -6.88 8.51 -48.04
N ALA A 29 -7.01 9.69 -47.43
CA ALA A 29 -6.47 9.96 -46.10
C ALA A 29 -6.97 8.90 -45.13
N LYS A 30 -6.07 8.00 -44.70
CA LYS A 30 -6.42 6.82 -43.92
C LYS A 30 -7.24 7.24 -42.69
N ALA A 31 -8.41 6.65 -42.51
CA ALA A 31 -9.30 6.99 -41.41
C ALA A 31 -8.60 6.91 -40.03
N ALA A 32 -8.94 7.86 -39.15
CA ALA A 32 -8.40 7.89 -37.80
C ALA A 32 -8.73 6.60 -37.05
N LYS A 33 -7.71 5.96 -36.48
CA LYS A 33 -7.84 4.66 -35.81
C LYS A 33 -6.92 4.56 -34.61
N LEU A 34 -7.39 3.88 -33.57
CA LEU A 34 -6.55 3.58 -32.41
C LEU A 34 -5.42 2.62 -32.81
N SER A 35 -4.24 2.84 -32.23
CA SER A 35 -3.11 1.91 -32.35
C SER A 35 -3.44 0.55 -31.75
N SER A 36 -4.39 0.47 -30.81
CA SER A 36 -5.09 -0.76 -30.43
C SER A 36 -6.48 -0.49 -29.86
N LYS A 37 -7.45 -1.34 -30.20
CA LYS A 37 -8.80 -1.38 -29.58
C LYS A 37 -8.86 -2.27 -28.33
N LYS A 38 -7.85 -3.13 -28.10
CA LYS A 38 -7.73 -4.01 -26.92
C LYS A 38 -6.28 -4.06 -26.43
N VAL A 39 -6.07 -3.95 -25.12
CA VAL A 39 -4.74 -3.95 -24.49
C VAL A 39 -4.76 -4.88 -23.30
N THR A 40 -3.75 -5.75 -23.16
CA THR A 40 -3.56 -6.55 -21.96
C THR A 40 -2.26 -6.13 -21.29
N LEU A 41 -2.30 -5.85 -19.98
CA LEU A 41 -1.16 -5.44 -19.18
C LEU A 41 -1.09 -6.30 -17.92
N LYS A 42 0.11 -6.56 -17.39
CA LYS A 42 0.28 -7.06 -16.02
C LYS A 42 0.24 -5.88 -15.05
N VAL A 43 -0.25 -6.08 -13.81
CA VAL A 43 -0.17 -5.09 -12.73
C VAL A 43 1.26 -4.51 -12.66
N GLY A 44 1.37 -3.18 -12.56
CA GLY A 44 2.64 -2.44 -12.56
C GLY A 44 3.21 -2.09 -13.95
N LYS A 45 2.76 -2.72 -15.05
CA LYS A 45 3.24 -2.40 -16.42
C LYS A 45 2.40 -1.29 -17.07
N SER A 46 2.95 -0.65 -18.11
CA SER A 46 2.28 0.42 -18.84
C SER A 46 2.38 0.29 -20.35
N LYS A 47 1.44 0.87 -21.10
CA LYS A 47 1.47 0.95 -22.56
C LYS A 47 0.89 2.27 -23.05
N THR A 48 1.55 2.87 -24.04
CA THR A 48 1.05 4.05 -24.73
C THR A 48 0.12 3.63 -25.88
N ILE A 49 -1.07 4.23 -25.92
CA ILE A 49 -2.01 4.07 -27.03
C ILE A 49 -2.14 5.39 -27.76
N THR A 50 -2.13 5.33 -29.09
CA THR A 50 -2.11 6.49 -29.99
C THR A 50 -3.27 6.42 -30.97
N LEU A 51 -4.01 7.50 -31.15
CA LEU A 51 -4.96 7.68 -32.24
C LEU A 51 -4.20 8.10 -33.50
N LYS A 52 -3.95 7.15 -34.39
CA LYS A 52 -3.23 7.34 -35.66
C LYS A 52 -4.10 8.08 -36.68
N ASN A 53 -3.46 8.76 -37.62
CA ASN A 53 -4.10 9.49 -38.72
C ASN A 53 -5.16 10.52 -38.26
N ASN A 54 -4.96 11.08 -37.06
CA ASN A 54 -5.84 12.08 -36.50
C ASN A 54 -5.13 13.43 -36.42
N LYS A 55 -5.70 14.44 -37.07
CA LYS A 55 -5.22 15.83 -37.01
C LYS A 55 -5.97 16.69 -35.96
N LYS A 56 -7.03 16.15 -35.33
CA LYS A 56 -7.89 16.87 -34.37
C LYS A 56 -7.37 16.77 -32.92
N LYS A 57 -7.75 17.72 -32.05
CA LYS A 57 -7.46 17.64 -30.60
C LYS A 57 -8.16 16.42 -29.99
N THR A 58 -7.50 15.77 -29.02
CA THR A 58 -7.96 14.52 -28.41
C THR A 58 -8.12 14.63 -26.89
N THR A 59 -9.19 14.05 -26.36
CA THR A 59 -9.42 13.95 -24.91
C THR A 59 -9.53 12.49 -24.48
N TRP A 60 -8.68 12.07 -23.54
CA TRP A 60 -8.62 10.70 -23.01
C TRP A 60 -9.30 10.58 -21.64
N LYS A 61 -10.16 9.58 -21.46
CA LYS A 61 -10.84 9.29 -20.19
C LYS A 61 -10.92 7.78 -19.94
N VAL A 62 -10.83 7.37 -18.68
CA VAL A 62 -11.23 6.01 -18.25
C VAL A 62 -12.74 6.03 -18.03
N ILE A 63 -13.47 5.23 -18.80
CA ILE A 63 -14.94 5.18 -18.76
C ILE A 63 -15.48 3.99 -17.94
N SER A 64 -14.66 2.96 -17.69
CA SER A 64 -14.95 1.90 -16.72
C SER A 64 -13.66 1.32 -16.14
N GLY A 65 -13.71 0.75 -14.93
CA GLY A 65 -12.56 0.11 -14.29
C GLY A 65 -11.48 1.08 -13.80
N LYS A 66 -11.88 2.23 -13.22
CA LYS A 66 -10.95 3.26 -12.70
C LYS A 66 -9.94 2.71 -11.67
N LYS A 67 -10.34 1.71 -10.87
CA LYS A 67 -9.47 1.01 -9.91
C LYS A 67 -8.40 0.12 -10.60
N CYS A 68 -8.64 -0.30 -11.85
CA CYS A 68 -7.73 -1.21 -12.57
C CYS A 68 -6.59 -0.48 -13.28
N ILE A 69 -6.79 0.76 -13.73
CA ILE A 69 -5.80 1.50 -14.54
C ILE A 69 -5.73 2.99 -14.21
N LYS A 70 -4.55 3.60 -14.38
CA LYS A 70 -4.32 5.04 -14.32
C LYS A 70 -3.83 5.55 -15.68
N LEU A 71 -4.24 6.75 -16.09
CA LEU A 71 -3.73 7.41 -17.30
C LEU A 71 -2.66 8.43 -16.91
N LYS A 72 -1.43 8.26 -17.41
CA LYS A 72 -0.33 9.23 -17.26
C LYS A 72 -0.15 10.04 -18.54
N ASN A 73 0.45 11.23 -18.41
CA ASN A 73 0.71 12.20 -19.48
C ASN A 73 -0.55 12.80 -20.14
N LYS A 74 -1.65 12.87 -19.39
CA LYS A 74 -2.90 13.53 -19.80
C LYS A 74 -2.79 15.04 -19.57
N LYS A 75 -2.21 15.80 -20.51
CA LYS A 75 -2.37 17.27 -20.50
C LYS A 75 -3.71 17.60 -21.17
N LYS A 76 -4.66 18.21 -20.43
CA LYS A 76 -5.80 18.90 -21.04
C LYS A 76 -5.21 20.01 -21.95
N ASN A 77 -5.76 20.16 -23.16
CA ASN A 77 -5.48 21.27 -24.09
C ASN A 77 -4.20 21.22 -24.99
N LYS A 78 -3.44 20.12 -25.07
CA LYS A 78 -2.38 19.94 -26.11
C LYS A 78 -2.69 18.78 -27.08
N LYS A 79 -2.20 18.86 -28.33
CA LYS A 79 -2.32 17.84 -29.40
C LYS A 79 -1.56 16.55 -29.03
N LYS A 80 -1.99 15.83 -28.00
CA LYS A 80 -1.47 14.50 -27.67
C LYS A 80 -2.41 13.43 -28.15
N ASN A 81 -2.16 12.99 -29.38
CA ASN A 81 -2.78 11.81 -29.97
C ASN A 81 -2.47 10.53 -29.19
N SER A 82 -1.67 10.56 -28.12
CA SER A 82 -1.31 9.40 -27.33
C SER A 82 -1.55 9.57 -25.82
N VAL A 83 -1.81 8.46 -25.13
CA VAL A 83 -1.91 8.41 -23.66
C VAL A 83 -1.19 7.17 -23.13
N LYS A 84 -0.49 7.29 -21.99
CA LYS A 84 0.13 6.15 -21.30
C LYS A 84 -0.86 5.55 -20.31
N ILE A 85 -1.23 4.29 -20.51
CA ILE A 85 -2.10 3.51 -19.62
C ILE A 85 -1.20 2.72 -18.68
N VAL A 86 -1.35 2.90 -17.37
CA VAL A 86 -0.62 2.18 -16.32
C VAL A 86 -1.58 1.22 -15.63
N ALA A 87 -1.21 -0.06 -15.52
CA ALA A 87 -1.99 -1.08 -14.86
C ALA A 87 -1.78 -1.07 -13.33
N VAL A 88 -2.88 -1.03 -12.58
CA VAL A 88 -2.88 -0.83 -11.12
C VAL A 88 -3.44 -2.04 -10.39
N LYS A 89 -4.63 -2.52 -10.75
CA LYS A 89 -5.28 -3.70 -10.13
C LYS A 89 -5.82 -4.63 -11.21
N SER A 90 -5.79 -5.94 -10.98
CA SER A 90 -6.35 -6.91 -11.91
C SER A 90 -7.84 -6.66 -12.16
N GLY A 91 -8.26 -6.78 -13.41
CA GLY A 91 -9.65 -6.51 -13.81
C GLY A 91 -9.75 -5.93 -15.22
N LYS A 92 -10.97 -5.61 -15.65
CA LYS A 92 -11.23 -5.00 -16.96
C LYS A 92 -11.53 -3.50 -16.80
N ALA A 93 -10.96 -2.71 -17.70
CA ALA A 93 -11.21 -1.28 -17.80
C ALA A 93 -11.44 -0.87 -19.26
N LYS A 94 -12.01 0.31 -19.47
CA LYS A 94 -12.20 0.89 -20.80
C LYS A 94 -11.65 2.31 -20.82
N VAL A 95 -10.81 2.61 -21.79
CA VAL A 95 -10.25 3.95 -22.05
C VAL A 95 -10.84 4.46 -23.35
N GLN A 96 -11.39 5.67 -23.33
CA GLN A 96 -11.96 6.32 -24.51
C GLN A 96 -11.16 7.56 -24.89
N VAL A 97 -10.90 7.72 -26.19
CA VAL A 97 -10.46 8.98 -26.79
C VAL A 97 -11.59 9.59 -27.60
N LYS A 98 -11.86 10.88 -27.36
CA LYS A 98 -12.75 11.69 -28.18
C LYS A 98 -11.91 12.59 -29.09
N ALA A 99 -12.17 12.56 -30.39
CA ALA A 99 -11.55 13.42 -31.41
C ALA A 99 -12.65 14.10 -32.23
N GLY A 100 -12.98 15.35 -31.90
CA GLY A 100 -14.21 16.00 -32.40
C GLY A 100 -15.47 15.27 -31.94
N LYS A 101 -16.38 14.94 -32.87
CA LYS A 101 -17.61 14.17 -32.58
C LYS A 101 -17.36 12.64 -32.48
N LYS A 102 -16.23 12.14 -33.01
CA LYS A 102 -15.92 10.70 -33.03
C LYS A 102 -15.30 10.24 -31.71
N LYS A 103 -15.72 9.07 -31.24
CA LYS A 103 -15.21 8.40 -30.03
C LYS A 103 -14.61 7.06 -30.40
N TYR A 104 -13.47 6.74 -29.79
CA TYR A 104 -12.80 5.46 -29.97
C TYR A 104 -12.48 4.87 -28.61
N THR A 105 -12.84 3.62 -28.40
CA THR A 105 -12.67 2.94 -27.11
C THR A 105 -11.64 1.83 -27.23
N CYS A 106 -10.71 1.81 -26.28
CA CYS A 106 -9.77 0.73 -26.04
C CYS A 106 -10.17 -0.01 -24.76
N THR A 107 -10.44 -1.30 -24.85
CA THR A 107 -10.63 -2.16 -23.67
C THR A 107 -9.26 -2.57 -23.12
N VAL A 108 -9.05 -2.42 -21.83
CA VAL A 108 -7.82 -2.80 -21.13
C VAL A 108 -8.12 -3.95 -20.17
N THR A 109 -7.40 -5.05 -20.30
CA THR A 109 -7.44 -6.16 -19.34
C THR A 109 -6.15 -6.15 -18.54
N VAL A 110 -6.27 -5.94 -17.24
CA VAL A 110 -5.15 -6.00 -16.31
C VAL A 110 -5.12 -7.39 -15.69
N LYS A 111 -4.03 -8.12 -15.95
CA LYS A 111 -3.73 -9.41 -15.34
C LYS A 111 -2.93 -9.18 -14.07
N SER A 112 -3.19 -9.96 -13.02
CA SER A 112 -2.35 -9.97 -11.82
C SER A 112 -0.89 -10.21 -12.19
N ALA A 113 0.04 -9.60 -11.45
CA ALA A 113 1.45 -9.91 -11.60
C ALA A 113 1.69 -11.33 -11.05
N LYS A 114 1.76 -12.33 -11.93
CA LYS A 114 2.29 -13.65 -11.54
C LYS A 114 3.77 -13.49 -11.16
N LYS A 115 4.16 -13.79 -9.90
CA LYS A 115 5.42 -14.49 -9.63
C LYS A 115 5.43 -15.70 -10.58
N THR A 116 6.55 -15.95 -11.25
CA THR A 116 6.77 -17.01 -12.24
C THR A 116 5.72 -18.13 -12.22
N ASN A 117 4.83 -18.13 -13.21
CA ASN A 117 4.85 -19.20 -14.21
C ASN A 117 3.90 -18.87 -15.37
N THR A 118 4.54 -18.81 -16.54
CA THR A 118 3.99 -18.94 -17.89
C THR A 118 2.78 -19.85 -17.95
N THR A 119 1.77 -19.47 -18.74
CA THR A 119 1.34 -20.21 -19.95
C THR A 119 0.06 -19.62 -20.54
N LYS A 120 -0.01 -19.70 -21.88
CA LYS A 120 -1.25 -19.68 -22.66
C LYS A 120 -2.21 -20.75 -22.10
N LYS A 121 -3.51 -20.53 -22.25
CA LYS A 121 -4.57 -21.50 -21.98
C LYS A 121 -4.38 -22.75 -22.86
N PRO A 122 -4.36 -23.95 -22.27
CA PRO A 122 -5.20 -25.04 -22.74
C PRO A 122 -6.32 -25.27 -21.74
N THR A 123 -7.41 -25.81 -22.28
CA THR A 123 -8.39 -26.71 -21.67
C THR A 123 -8.40 -26.84 -20.14
N VAL A 124 -9.58 -26.63 -19.56
CA VAL A 124 -9.90 -27.08 -18.20
C VAL A 124 -9.80 -28.60 -18.19
N THR A 125 -8.61 -29.11 -17.92
CA THR A 125 -8.45 -30.39 -17.23
C THR A 125 -8.08 -30.02 -15.80
N LYS A 126 -8.97 -30.41 -14.88
CA LYS A 126 -8.73 -30.49 -13.44
C LYS A 126 -7.27 -30.94 -13.24
N PRO A 127 -6.42 -30.22 -12.47
CA PRO A 127 -5.15 -30.83 -12.10
C PRO A 127 -5.52 -32.15 -11.47
N THR A 128 -4.95 -33.25 -11.98
CA THR A 128 -5.04 -34.55 -11.36
C THR A 128 -4.82 -34.31 -9.88
N SER A 129 -5.88 -34.48 -9.08
CA SER A 129 -5.80 -34.27 -7.64
C SER A 129 -4.84 -35.34 -7.17
N SER A 130 -3.56 -34.99 -7.00
CA SER A 130 -2.62 -35.81 -6.27
C SER A 130 -3.32 -36.15 -4.97
N ALA A 131 -3.49 -37.44 -4.69
CA ALA A 131 -4.21 -37.89 -3.52
C ALA A 131 -3.68 -37.15 -2.29
N LYS A 132 -4.58 -36.63 -1.44
CA LYS A 132 -4.20 -35.94 -0.21
C LYS A 132 -3.33 -36.89 0.62
N ASN A 133 -2.24 -36.36 1.14
CA ASN A 133 -1.29 -37.11 1.94
C ASN A 133 -2.01 -37.69 3.16
N LYS A 134 -1.90 -39.02 3.34
CA LYS A 134 -2.64 -39.75 4.38
C LYS A 134 -2.32 -39.25 5.80
N ASN A 135 -1.07 -38.87 6.06
CA ASN A 135 -0.67 -38.33 7.37
C ASN A 135 -1.28 -36.95 7.61
N ASP A 136 -1.16 -36.02 6.67
CA ASP A 136 -1.75 -34.69 6.80
C ASP A 136 -3.27 -34.79 7.03
N VAL A 137 -3.97 -35.67 6.28
CA VAL A 137 -5.41 -35.94 6.44
C VAL A 137 -5.74 -36.48 7.83
N SER A 138 -4.96 -37.44 8.34
CA SER A 138 -5.15 -38.01 9.67
C SER A 138 -4.99 -36.95 10.76
N VAL A 139 -3.90 -36.17 10.69
CA VAL A 139 -3.59 -35.11 11.66
C VAL A 139 -4.68 -34.04 11.67
N ILE A 140 -5.07 -33.51 10.51
CA ILE A 140 -6.06 -32.43 10.45
C ILE A 140 -7.45 -32.89 10.91
N LYS A 141 -7.86 -34.12 10.56
CA LYS A 141 -9.14 -34.67 11.03
C LYS A 141 -9.20 -34.80 12.54
N ARG A 142 -8.11 -35.23 13.18
CA ARG A 142 -8.02 -35.29 14.64
C ARG A 142 -8.17 -33.89 15.26
N ILE A 143 -7.45 -32.90 14.75
CA ILE A 143 -7.52 -31.51 15.24
C ILE A 143 -8.95 -30.96 15.10
N ILE A 144 -9.57 -31.17 13.92
CA ILE A 144 -10.95 -30.77 13.64
C ILE A 144 -11.91 -31.39 14.66
N GLN A 145 -11.82 -32.70 14.91
CA GLN A 145 -12.68 -33.40 15.86
C GLN A 145 -12.50 -32.86 17.29
N GLU A 146 -11.26 -32.67 17.73
CA GLU A 146 -10.96 -32.12 19.07
C GLU A 146 -11.52 -30.70 19.26
N GLN A 147 -11.41 -29.84 18.25
CA GLN A 147 -11.89 -28.47 18.32
C GLN A 147 -13.42 -28.39 18.18
N ARG A 148 -14.04 -29.20 17.31
CA ARG A 148 -15.51 -29.27 17.19
C ARG A 148 -16.17 -29.78 18.47
N LYS A 149 -15.55 -30.72 19.19
CA LYS A 149 -16.00 -31.14 20.53
C LYS A 149 -16.04 -29.99 21.54
N LYS A 150 -15.22 -28.95 21.34
CA LYS A 150 -15.21 -27.73 22.15
C LYS A 150 -16.13 -26.64 21.58
N GLY A 151 -16.88 -26.90 20.52
CA GLY A 151 -17.79 -25.94 19.89
C GLY A 151 -17.17 -25.07 18.81
N ALA A 152 -16.02 -25.46 18.23
CA ALA A 152 -15.45 -24.78 17.08
C ALA A 152 -16.25 -25.07 15.79
N THR A 153 -16.33 -24.11 14.88
CA THR A 153 -17.10 -24.18 13.62
C THR A 153 -16.23 -24.47 12.39
N VAL A 154 -15.16 -25.25 12.58
CA VAL A 154 -14.26 -25.69 11.50
C VAL A 154 -14.90 -26.77 10.62
N SER A 155 -14.65 -26.74 9.30
CA SER A 155 -15.24 -27.70 8.37
C SER A 155 -14.60 -29.09 8.47
N GLU A 156 -15.41 -30.16 8.44
CA GLU A 156 -14.93 -31.55 8.31
C GLU A 156 -14.65 -31.94 6.85
N ASP A 157 -15.20 -31.18 5.90
CA ASP A 157 -14.89 -31.32 4.48
C ASP A 157 -13.52 -30.70 4.19
N LEU A 158 -12.54 -31.56 3.91
CA LEU A 158 -11.18 -31.14 3.60
C LEU A 158 -11.02 -30.55 2.20
N ASP A 159 -12.08 -30.47 1.39
CA ASP A 159 -12.15 -29.72 0.13
C ASP A 159 -12.80 -28.33 0.30
N ASP A 160 -13.25 -27.99 1.51
CA ASP A 160 -13.75 -26.66 1.84
C ASP A 160 -12.67 -25.59 1.67
N TRP A 161 -13.10 -24.35 1.43
CA TRP A 161 -12.22 -23.19 1.25
C TRP A 161 -11.32 -22.91 2.46
N GLN A 162 -11.62 -23.48 3.62
CA GLN A 162 -10.78 -23.44 4.81
C GLN A 162 -9.41 -24.13 4.62
N TYR A 163 -9.26 -24.98 3.59
CA TYR A 163 -8.06 -25.77 3.37
C TYR A 163 -7.51 -25.56 1.95
N LEU A 164 -6.20 -25.38 1.84
CA LEU A 164 -5.53 -25.46 0.54
C LEU A 164 -4.56 -26.63 0.51
N TRP A 165 -4.68 -27.46 -0.52
CA TRP A 165 -3.79 -28.58 -0.78
C TRP A 165 -2.95 -28.32 -2.03
N GLU A 166 -1.64 -28.50 -1.93
CA GLU A 166 -0.72 -28.43 -3.05
C GLU A 166 0.12 -29.71 -3.12
N ASN A 167 0.12 -30.38 -4.27
CA ASN A 167 0.83 -31.65 -4.48
C ASN A 167 0.52 -32.70 -3.38
N GLY A 168 -0.73 -32.71 -2.91
CA GLY A 168 -1.23 -33.63 -1.88
C GLY A 168 -0.90 -33.21 -0.45
N ARG A 169 -0.14 -32.13 -0.22
CA ARG A 169 0.18 -31.63 1.13
C ARG A 169 -0.73 -30.49 1.54
N LEU A 170 -1.11 -30.44 2.81
CA LEU A 170 -1.90 -29.33 3.35
C LEU A 170 -0.99 -28.12 3.56
N VAL A 171 -1.22 -27.05 2.80
CA VAL A 171 -0.37 -25.86 2.82
C VAL A 171 -1.00 -24.70 3.58
N TRP A 172 -2.33 -24.53 3.54
CA TRP A 172 -3.01 -23.45 4.27
C TRP A 172 -4.19 -23.94 5.10
N ILE A 173 -4.42 -23.25 6.22
CA ILE A 173 -5.62 -23.38 7.06
C ILE A 173 -6.20 -21.98 7.32
N LYS A 174 -7.52 -21.81 7.14
CA LYS A 174 -8.26 -20.55 7.35
C LYS A 174 -9.37 -20.71 8.39
N TRP A 175 -9.02 -20.65 9.66
CA TRP A 175 -9.90 -20.80 10.81
C TRP A 175 -10.07 -19.52 11.66
N ASN A 176 -10.01 -18.34 11.02
CA ASN A 176 -10.40 -17.09 11.67
C ASN A 176 -11.85 -17.16 12.17
N GLU A 177 -12.12 -16.65 13.38
CA GLU A 177 -13.48 -16.56 13.94
C GLU A 177 -14.21 -17.90 14.05
N LYS A 178 -13.46 -19.02 14.17
CA LYS A 178 -14.04 -20.36 14.27
C LYS A 178 -14.28 -20.84 15.69
N ASN A 179 -14.22 -19.94 16.68
CA ASN A 179 -14.41 -20.27 18.10
C ASN A 179 -13.50 -21.44 18.53
N LEU A 180 -12.24 -21.43 18.08
CA LEU A 180 -11.23 -22.41 18.50
C LEU A 180 -10.94 -22.22 19.99
N GLN A 181 -10.69 -23.30 20.73
CA GLN A 181 -10.54 -23.22 22.19
C GLN A 181 -9.39 -24.06 22.74
N GLY A 182 -8.78 -23.53 23.79
CA GLY A 182 -7.72 -24.20 24.54
C GLY A 182 -6.45 -24.34 23.71
N LYS A 183 -5.83 -25.53 23.73
CA LYS A 183 -4.59 -25.80 23.00
C LYS A 183 -4.87 -26.17 21.54
N LEU A 184 -4.01 -25.67 20.65
CA LEU A 184 -4.00 -26.02 19.22
C LEU A 184 -2.58 -26.39 18.79
N ASN A 185 -2.41 -27.56 18.15
CA ASN A 185 -1.10 -28.09 17.79
C ASN A 185 -1.07 -28.54 16.31
N PHE A 186 -0.12 -27.99 15.54
CA PHE A 186 0.04 -28.25 14.12
C PHE A 186 1.35 -28.98 13.75
N THR A 187 2.09 -29.52 14.71
CA THR A 187 3.44 -30.10 14.51
C THR A 187 3.55 -31.19 13.44
N GLY A 188 2.47 -31.94 13.19
CA GLY A 188 2.42 -32.98 12.16
C GLY A 188 2.19 -32.48 10.72
N LEU A 189 1.84 -31.21 10.54
CA LEU A 189 1.49 -30.61 9.24
C LEU A 189 2.64 -29.78 8.68
N THR A 190 3.74 -30.46 8.37
CA THR A 190 5.05 -29.83 8.08
C THR A 190 5.09 -28.94 6.82
N ALA A 191 4.12 -29.09 5.92
CA ALA A 191 4.01 -28.30 4.70
C ALA A 191 3.19 -27.00 4.88
N LEU A 192 2.62 -26.75 6.06
CA LEU A 192 1.85 -25.53 6.30
C LEU A 192 2.72 -24.29 6.08
N MET A 193 2.29 -23.45 5.15
CA MET A 193 2.85 -22.15 4.80
C MET A 193 2.04 -21.00 5.36
N GLU A 194 0.76 -21.22 5.64
CA GLU A 194 -0.13 -20.23 6.24
C GLU A 194 -1.07 -20.89 7.25
N ILE A 195 -1.14 -20.29 8.43
CA ILE A 195 -2.10 -20.64 9.47
C ILE A 195 -2.83 -19.37 9.84
N ASN A 196 -4.16 -19.38 9.68
CA ASN A 196 -5.02 -18.38 10.27
C ASN A 196 -5.93 -19.07 11.30
N CYS A 197 -5.76 -18.70 12.56
CA CYS A 197 -6.53 -19.18 13.71
C CYS A 197 -6.88 -18.03 14.67
N GLY A 198 -7.05 -16.82 14.12
CA GLY A 198 -7.37 -15.62 14.87
C GLY A 198 -8.81 -15.58 15.40
N ALA A 199 -9.10 -14.56 16.20
CA ALA A 199 -10.41 -14.23 16.77
C ALA A 199 -11.09 -15.47 17.38
N SER A 200 -10.42 -16.08 18.35
CA SER A 200 -10.80 -17.33 18.99
C SER A 200 -10.47 -17.28 20.49
N LYS A 201 -10.47 -18.44 21.16
CA LYS A 201 -10.22 -18.58 22.61
C LYS A 201 -9.05 -19.53 22.86
N LEU A 202 -8.03 -19.48 22.00
CA LEU A 202 -6.83 -20.30 22.17
C LEU A 202 -6.03 -19.82 23.38
N SER A 203 -5.66 -20.75 24.25
CA SER A 203 -4.74 -20.49 25.37
C SER A 203 -3.30 -20.91 25.06
N SER A 204 -3.10 -21.72 24.03
CA SER A 204 -1.79 -22.15 23.56
C SER A 204 -1.84 -22.55 22.09
N LEU A 205 -0.78 -22.20 21.36
CA LEU A 205 -0.60 -22.51 19.96
C LEU A 205 0.80 -23.10 19.76
N ASP A 206 0.87 -24.33 19.23
CA ASP A 206 2.12 -25.00 18.89
C ASP A 206 2.26 -25.10 17.36
N VAL A 207 3.20 -24.31 16.83
CA VAL A 207 3.57 -24.25 15.42
C VAL A 207 5.02 -24.72 15.17
N SER A 208 5.64 -25.35 16.15
CA SER A 208 7.07 -25.69 16.13
C SER A 208 7.47 -26.66 15.01
N GLY A 209 6.52 -27.47 14.52
CA GLY A 209 6.72 -28.38 13.39
C GLY A 209 6.52 -27.75 12.01
N ASN A 210 5.97 -26.53 11.94
CA ASN A 210 5.61 -25.88 10.68
C ASN A 210 6.78 -25.03 10.15
N LYS A 211 7.90 -25.67 9.82
CA LYS A 211 9.13 -24.97 9.36
C LYS A 211 8.94 -24.19 8.05
N ALA A 212 7.94 -24.55 7.24
CA ALA A 212 7.59 -23.86 6.00
C ALA A 212 6.68 -22.63 6.21
N LEU A 213 6.25 -22.36 7.45
CA LEU A 213 5.30 -21.31 7.78
C LEU A 213 5.87 -19.93 7.43
N LYS A 214 5.12 -19.19 6.62
CA LYS A 214 5.45 -17.82 6.18
C LYS A 214 4.50 -16.80 6.78
N TYR A 215 3.24 -17.20 6.95
CA TYR A 215 2.15 -16.34 7.41
C TYR A 215 1.49 -16.98 8.63
N LEU A 216 1.55 -16.30 9.77
CA LEU A 216 0.88 -16.72 10.99
C LEU A 216 -0.06 -15.62 11.45
N PHE A 217 -1.37 -15.91 11.45
CA PHE A 217 -2.42 -15.04 11.95
C PHE A 217 -3.08 -15.71 13.16
N CYS A 218 -2.71 -15.28 14.36
CA CYS A 218 -3.22 -15.79 15.62
C CYS A 218 -3.73 -14.68 16.55
N SER A 219 -4.04 -13.51 15.99
CA SER A 219 -4.57 -12.35 16.70
C SER A 219 -5.90 -12.62 17.39
N GLY A 220 -6.25 -11.88 18.44
CA GLY A 220 -7.54 -12.02 19.11
C GLY A 220 -7.72 -13.37 19.78
N ASN A 221 -6.75 -13.78 20.61
CA ASN A 221 -6.76 -15.03 21.36
C ASN A 221 -6.40 -14.76 22.84
N GLN A 222 -6.05 -15.80 23.59
CA GLN A 222 -5.67 -15.70 25.00
C GLN A 222 -4.25 -16.26 25.24
N LEU A 223 -3.38 -16.16 24.23
CA LEU A 223 -2.03 -16.69 24.30
C LEU A 223 -1.20 -15.89 25.31
N SER A 224 -0.65 -16.58 26.31
CA SER A 224 0.33 -16.00 27.25
C SER A 224 1.77 -16.14 26.77
N SER A 225 2.02 -17.06 25.84
CA SER A 225 3.30 -17.29 25.18
C SER A 225 3.08 -17.74 23.75
N LEU A 226 4.07 -17.47 22.89
CA LEU A 226 4.09 -17.90 21.50
C LEU A 226 5.54 -18.18 21.10
N ASP A 227 5.86 -19.45 20.81
CA ASP A 227 7.17 -19.86 20.30
C ASP A 227 7.14 -19.95 18.77
N VAL A 228 7.86 -19.04 18.12
CA VAL A 228 8.07 -19.00 16.66
C VAL A 228 9.52 -19.27 16.26
N SER A 229 10.36 -19.74 17.19
CA SER A 229 11.80 -19.93 17.00
C SER A 229 12.16 -20.93 15.89
N ARG A 230 11.25 -21.86 15.58
CA ARG A 230 11.40 -22.88 14.52
C ARG A 230 10.84 -22.42 13.17
N ASN A 231 10.08 -21.33 13.13
CA ASN A 231 9.43 -20.82 11.93
C ASN A 231 10.34 -19.79 11.23
N THR A 232 11.57 -20.18 10.89
CA THR A 232 12.58 -19.24 10.35
C THR A 232 12.22 -18.67 8.98
N ALA A 233 11.23 -19.25 8.29
CA ALA A 233 10.69 -18.76 7.03
C ALA A 233 9.59 -17.70 7.18
N LEU A 234 9.21 -17.35 8.42
CA LEU A 234 8.12 -16.41 8.73
C LEU A 234 8.44 -15.02 8.19
N THR A 235 7.52 -14.49 7.38
CA THR A 235 7.60 -13.13 6.82
C THR A 235 6.55 -12.21 7.43
N ASP A 236 5.44 -12.77 7.91
CA ASP A 236 4.28 -12.05 8.41
C ASP A 236 3.79 -12.73 9.70
N LEU A 237 3.83 -11.99 10.80
CA LEU A 237 3.36 -12.45 12.11
C LEU A 237 2.33 -11.47 12.66
N TYR A 238 1.10 -11.96 12.83
CA TYR A 238 -0.01 -11.22 13.42
C TYR A 238 -0.44 -11.95 14.70
N CYS A 239 -0.11 -11.34 15.83
CA CYS A 239 -0.34 -11.86 17.17
C CYS A 239 -0.88 -10.80 18.15
N GLU A 240 -1.45 -9.72 17.60
CA GLU A 240 -2.13 -8.67 18.36
C GLU A 240 -3.34 -9.21 19.13
N ASP A 241 -3.82 -8.46 20.12
CA ASP A 241 -4.93 -8.85 21.00
C ASP A 241 -4.71 -10.22 21.66
N ASN A 242 -3.63 -10.33 22.42
CA ASN A 242 -3.29 -11.53 23.20
C ASN A 242 -2.86 -11.14 24.62
N ARG A 243 -2.14 -12.03 25.32
CA ARG A 243 -1.67 -11.81 26.69
C ARG A 243 -0.16 -12.06 26.81
N LEU A 244 0.57 -11.86 25.70
CA LEU A 244 2.00 -12.13 25.63
C LEU A 244 2.76 -11.15 26.53
N SER A 245 3.56 -11.66 27.46
CA SER A 245 4.48 -10.85 28.27
C SER A 245 5.87 -10.70 27.63
N SER A 246 6.19 -11.59 26.69
CA SER A 246 7.41 -11.58 25.90
C SER A 246 7.15 -12.19 24.53
N LEU A 247 7.96 -11.79 23.55
CA LEU A 247 7.92 -12.32 22.19
C LEU A 247 9.36 -12.33 21.64
N ASP A 248 9.90 -13.53 21.36
CA ASP A 248 11.21 -13.69 20.74
C ASP A 248 11.05 -13.92 19.22
N VAL A 249 11.50 -12.96 18.43
CA VAL A 249 11.52 -12.99 16.96
C VAL A 249 12.94 -13.04 16.38
N SER A 250 13.95 -13.30 17.21
CA SER A 250 15.37 -13.25 16.84
C SER A 250 15.76 -14.25 15.74
N ARG A 251 15.00 -15.36 15.62
CA ARG A 251 15.19 -16.40 14.59
C ARG A 251 14.43 -16.12 13.30
N ASN A 252 13.45 -15.21 13.33
CA ASN A 252 12.60 -14.88 12.19
C ASN A 252 13.23 -13.75 11.36
N THR A 253 14.47 -13.95 10.91
CA THR A 253 15.25 -12.91 10.20
C THR A 253 14.65 -12.47 8.85
N ALA A 254 13.70 -13.24 8.32
CA ALA A 254 12.94 -12.92 7.12
C ALA A 254 11.66 -12.08 7.38
N LEU A 255 11.38 -11.71 8.63
CA LEU A 255 10.17 -10.99 9.02
C LEU A 255 10.12 -9.59 8.39
N ILE A 256 9.02 -9.31 7.70
CA ILE A 256 8.73 -8.06 6.99
C ILE A 256 7.65 -7.28 7.72
N ASP A 257 6.66 -8.00 8.27
CA ASP A 257 5.47 -7.43 8.89
C ASP A 257 5.23 -8.09 10.25
N LEU A 258 5.27 -7.29 11.31
CA LEU A 258 5.08 -7.73 12.69
C LEU A 258 3.97 -6.92 13.36
N HIS A 259 2.89 -7.59 13.69
CA HIS A 259 1.79 -7.05 14.49
C HIS A 259 1.75 -7.79 15.83
N CYS A 260 2.08 -7.06 16.89
CA CYS A 260 2.08 -7.53 18.27
C CYS A 260 1.50 -6.49 19.24
N SER A 261 0.66 -5.59 18.72
CA SER A 261 -0.09 -4.62 19.53
C SER A 261 -1.01 -5.32 20.55
N ASP A 262 -1.50 -4.58 21.54
CA ASP A 262 -2.52 -5.06 22.48
C ASP A 262 -2.10 -6.36 23.20
N ASN A 263 -0.92 -6.28 23.80
CA ASN A 263 -0.31 -7.35 24.57
C ASN A 263 0.23 -6.80 25.91
N LYS A 264 1.12 -7.53 26.57
CA LYS A 264 1.74 -7.15 27.85
C LYS A 264 3.26 -7.12 27.74
N LEU A 265 3.79 -6.83 26.54
CA LEU A 265 5.23 -6.84 26.30
C LEU A 265 5.89 -5.71 27.09
N SER A 266 6.88 -6.06 27.90
CA SER A 266 7.72 -5.10 28.62
C SER A 266 8.99 -4.72 27.86
N GLY A 267 9.37 -5.55 26.89
CA GLY A 267 10.46 -5.33 25.96
C GLY A 267 10.22 -6.08 24.65
N LEU A 268 10.83 -5.59 23.57
CA LEU A 268 10.74 -6.18 22.24
C LEU A 268 12.09 -5.97 21.52
N ASP A 269 12.80 -7.07 21.24
CA ASP A 269 14.04 -7.04 20.47
C ASP A 269 13.78 -7.40 19.01
N VAL A 270 13.91 -6.40 18.13
CA VAL A 270 13.78 -6.55 16.67
C VAL A 270 15.11 -6.38 15.93
N SER A 271 16.24 -6.38 16.66
CA SER A 271 17.57 -6.08 16.11
C SER A 271 18.02 -7.05 15.01
N ARG A 272 17.47 -8.27 14.98
CA ARG A 272 17.74 -9.31 13.98
C ARG A 272 16.82 -9.25 12.77
N ASN A 273 15.72 -8.50 12.82
CA ASN A 273 14.72 -8.40 11.77
C ASN A 273 15.05 -7.23 10.83
N ILE A 274 16.24 -7.24 10.24
CA ILE A 274 16.79 -6.11 9.47
C ILE A 274 15.99 -5.75 8.20
N VAL A 275 15.13 -6.67 7.73
CA VAL A 275 14.26 -6.46 6.56
C VAL A 275 12.84 -6.03 6.94
N LEU A 276 12.57 -5.81 8.23
CA LEU A 276 11.27 -5.39 8.75
C LEU A 276 10.87 -4.03 8.17
N LYS A 277 9.64 -3.94 7.68
CA LYS A 277 9.07 -2.74 7.06
C LYS A 277 7.94 -2.13 7.86
N TYR A 278 7.18 -3.00 8.51
CA TYR A 278 5.98 -2.67 9.24
C TYR A 278 6.12 -3.24 10.65
N LEU A 279 6.07 -2.36 11.65
CA LEU A 279 6.11 -2.74 13.05
C LEU A 279 4.93 -2.09 13.77
N TYR A 280 4.01 -2.93 14.25
CA TYR A 280 2.88 -2.55 15.08
C TYR A 280 3.06 -3.18 16.45
N SER A 281 3.51 -2.36 17.40
CA SER A 281 3.79 -2.74 18.79
C SER A 281 3.09 -1.80 19.78
N GLY A 282 1.98 -1.19 19.36
CA GLY A 282 1.17 -0.30 20.18
C GLY A 282 0.51 -1.00 21.37
N SER A 283 -0.04 -0.25 22.32
CA SER A 283 -0.79 -0.77 23.46
C SER A 283 -0.07 -1.91 24.21
N ASN A 284 1.17 -1.65 24.60
CA ASN A 284 2.02 -2.57 25.34
C ASN A 284 2.57 -1.88 26.61
N GLN A 285 3.64 -2.41 27.20
CA GLN A 285 4.30 -1.84 28.38
C GLN A 285 5.77 -1.53 28.11
N LEU A 286 6.12 -1.22 26.85
CA LEU A 286 7.49 -0.96 26.44
C LEU A 286 8.00 0.34 27.08
N SER A 287 9.12 0.26 27.79
CA SER A 287 9.82 1.44 28.33
C SER A 287 10.90 1.98 27.37
N SER A 288 11.35 1.12 26.45
CA SER A 288 12.28 1.44 25.37
C SER A 288 11.98 0.59 24.14
N LEU A 289 12.28 1.12 22.97
CA LEU A 289 12.20 0.40 21.70
C LEU A 289 13.39 0.80 20.82
N ASP A 290 14.29 -0.14 20.54
CA ASP A 290 15.43 0.09 19.64
C ASP A 290 15.08 -0.43 18.23
N VAL A 291 14.97 0.50 17.29
CA VAL A 291 14.72 0.24 15.87
C VAL A 291 15.90 0.60 14.96
N SER A 292 17.08 0.85 15.55
CA SER A 292 18.27 1.34 14.84
C SER A 292 18.75 0.40 13.72
N ARG A 293 18.49 -0.91 13.86
CA ARG A 293 18.85 -1.95 12.87
C ARG A 293 17.79 -2.15 11.79
N ASN A 294 16.58 -1.63 11.98
CA ASN A 294 15.44 -1.83 11.08
C ASN A 294 15.36 -0.69 10.06
N THR A 295 16.45 -0.46 9.32
CA THR A 295 16.59 0.67 8.38
C THR A 295 15.61 0.62 7.20
N ALA A 296 14.94 -0.52 7.00
CA ALA A 296 13.91 -0.72 5.99
C ALA A 296 12.49 -0.33 6.46
N LEU A 297 12.31 0.07 7.73
CA LEU A 297 11.00 0.48 8.27
C LEU A 297 10.40 1.63 7.46
N THR A 298 9.15 1.46 7.06
CA THR A 298 8.31 2.48 6.43
C THR A 298 7.18 2.92 7.35
N ASP A 299 6.74 2.04 8.24
CA ASP A 299 5.63 2.30 9.16
C ASP A 299 6.00 1.76 10.54
N LEU A 300 5.93 2.64 11.54
CA LEU A 300 6.17 2.33 12.94
C LEU A 300 4.99 2.82 13.78
N TYR A 301 4.32 1.89 14.43
CA TYR A 301 3.21 2.10 15.35
C TYR A 301 3.63 1.58 16.73
N CYS A 302 3.83 2.49 17.67
CA CYS A 302 4.30 2.22 19.03
C CYS A 302 3.54 3.04 20.08
N GLU A 303 2.32 3.45 19.75
CA GLU A 303 1.40 4.18 20.60
C GLU A 303 1.06 3.43 21.90
N GLY A 304 0.58 4.13 22.93
CA GLY A 304 0.06 3.50 24.14
C GLY A 304 1.11 2.65 24.88
N ASN A 305 2.35 3.14 24.94
CA ASN A 305 3.47 2.51 25.64
C ASN A 305 3.98 3.43 26.77
N ARG A 306 5.18 3.17 27.28
CA ARG A 306 5.83 3.96 28.34
C ARG A 306 7.17 4.52 27.88
N LEU A 307 7.30 4.80 26.57
CA LEU A 307 8.54 5.29 25.98
C LEU A 307 8.83 6.71 26.45
N ARG A 308 10.03 6.93 26.97
CA ARG A 308 10.52 8.28 27.36
C ARG A 308 11.35 8.96 26.28
N SER A 309 11.90 8.15 25.37
CA SER A 309 12.67 8.57 24.22
C SER A 309 12.45 7.57 23.09
N LEU A 310 12.52 8.05 21.86
CA LEU A 310 12.45 7.23 20.65
C LEU A 310 13.46 7.76 19.63
N ASP A 311 14.46 6.94 19.30
CA ASP A 311 15.44 7.27 18.26
C ASP A 311 15.06 6.56 16.95
N ILE A 312 14.74 7.36 15.94
CA ILE A 312 14.37 6.92 14.58
C ILE A 312 15.34 7.48 13.53
N SER A 313 16.50 7.97 13.94
CA SER A 313 17.45 8.66 13.07
C SER A 313 18.00 7.76 11.95
N HIS A 314 18.01 6.44 12.16
CA HIS A 314 18.42 5.43 11.18
C HIS A 314 17.27 4.95 10.27
N ASN A 315 16.02 5.29 10.59
CA ASN A 315 14.83 4.82 9.85
C ASN A 315 14.40 5.86 8.80
N THR A 316 15.33 6.25 7.93
CA THR A 316 15.13 7.32 6.94
C THR A 316 14.08 7.00 5.88
N ALA A 317 13.61 5.75 5.81
CA ALA A 317 12.55 5.30 4.92
C ALA A 317 11.13 5.45 5.53
N LEU A 318 11.02 5.86 6.80
CA LEU A 318 9.73 6.03 7.48
C LEU A 318 8.85 7.04 6.75
N THR A 319 7.66 6.59 6.39
CA THR A 319 6.58 7.41 5.84
C THR A 319 5.46 7.65 6.85
N THR A 320 5.33 6.77 7.84
CA THR A 320 4.32 6.85 8.91
C THR A 320 4.99 6.60 10.25
N LEU A 321 4.76 7.50 11.20
CA LEU A 321 5.14 7.31 12.60
C LEU A 321 3.92 7.60 13.48
N GLU A 322 3.54 6.60 14.26
CA GLU A 322 2.55 6.67 15.32
C GLU A 322 3.25 6.33 16.63
N CYS A 323 3.39 7.33 17.51
CA CYS A 323 4.07 7.22 18.79
C CYS A 323 3.30 7.93 19.92
N SER A 324 2.00 8.07 19.73
CA SER A 324 1.11 8.77 20.64
C SER A 324 0.95 8.05 21.97
N ASP A 325 0.41 8.73 22.99
CA ASP A 325 0.15 8.15 24.30
C ASP A 325 1.39 7.46 24.90
N ASN A 326 2.49 8.22 24.97
CA ASN A 326 3.76 7.82 25.54
C ASN A 326 4.24 8.89 26.55
N GLN A 327 5.52 8.86 26.92
CA GLN A 327 6.13 9.80 27.85
C GLN A 327 7.28 10.57 27.19
N LEU A 328 7.21 10.78 25.87
CA LEU A 328 8.27 11.44 25.11
C LEU A 328 8.38 12.91 25.53
N SER A 329 9.57 13.32 25.94
CA SER A 329 9.88 14.73 26.25
C SER A 329 10.47 15.49 25.06
N GLY A 330 10.98 14.75 24.06
CA GLY A 330 11.48 15.27 22.80
C GLY A 330 11.41 14.19 21.72
N LEU A 331 11.27 14.64 20.47
CA LEU A 331 11.20 13.77 19.29
C LEU A 331 11.98 14.43 18.14
N ASN A 332 13.07 13.79 17.71
CA ASN A 332 13.88 14.28 16.60
C ASN A 332 13.53 13.51 15.31
N ILE A 333 12.88 14.20 14.38
CA ILE A 333 12.44 13.66 13.09
C ILE A 333 13.22 14.22 11.89
N SER A 334 14.33 14.94 12.13
CA SER A 334 15.07 15.68 11.10
C SER A 334 15.64 14.80 9.98
N ARG A 335 15.88 13.51 10.26
CA ARG A 335 16.38 12.52 9.29
C ARG A 335 15.27 11.83 8.50
N ASN A 336 14.02 11.94 8.94
CA ASN A 336 12.87 11.26 8.35
C ASN A 336 12.20 12.17 7.32
N THR A 337 12.98 12.65 6.34
CA THR A 337 12.54 13.69 5.38
C THR A 337 11.43 13.23 4.42
N VAL A 338 11.11 11.93 4.39
CA VAL A 338 10.02 11.35 3.60
C VAL A 338 8.77 11.03 4.43
N LEU A 339 8.77 11.40 5.72
CA LEU A 339 7.64 11.23 6.65
C LEU A 339 6.44 12.04 6.16
N LYS A 340 5.30 11.37 6.02
CA LYS A 340 4.04 11.94 5.53
C LYS A 340 3.03 12.11 6.66
N SER A 341 2.94 11.11 7.51
CA SER A 341 2.04 11.11 8.66
C SER A 341 2.85 10.97 9.93
N LEU A 342 2.66 11.93 10.84
CA LEU A 342 3.21 11.93 12.18
C LEU A 342 2.06 12.08 13.17
N LEU A 343 1.91 11.09 14.04
CA LEU A 343 1.04 11.13 15.20
C LEU A 343 1.93 10.97 16.44
N CYS A 344 1.95 12.03 17.25
CA CYS A 344 2.75 12.12 18.46
C CYS A 344 1.95 12.76 19.61
N ASN A 345 0.63 12.70 19.54
CA ASN A 345 -0.24 13.27 20.57
C ASN A 345 -0.14 12.51 21.90
N GLY A 346 -0.64 13.09 22.98
CA GLY A 346 -0.60 12.43 24.30
C GLY A 346 0.83 12.18 24.80
N ASN A 347 1.72 13.15 24.60
CA ASN A 347 3.12 13.08 25.02
C ASN A 347 3.48 14.30 25.91
N GLN A 348 4.77 14.51 26.18
CA GLN A 348 5.28 15.59 27.02
C GLN A 348 6.22 16.52 26.22
N LEU A 349 5.99 16.64 24.90
CA LEU A 349 6.84 17.42 24.01
C LEU A 349 6.70 18.91 24.30
N ARG A 350 7.82 19.58 24.55
CA ARG A 350 7.88 21.04 24.74
C ARG A 350 8.20 21.82 23.47
N SER A 351 8.80 21.12 22.50
CA SER A 351 9.16 21.62 21.19
C SER A 351 9.07 20.49 20.18
N LEU A 352 8.69 20.82 18.96
CA LEU A 352 8.67 19.89 17.84
C LEU A 352 9.17 20.62 16.59
N ASP A 353 10.31 20.18 16.05
CA ASP A 353 10.85 20.72 14.79
C ASP A 353 10.42 19.83 13.62
N VAL A 354 9.54 20.37 12.77
CA VAL A 354 9.02 19.75 11.55
C VAL A 354 9.60 20.37 10.28
N SER A 355 10.58 21.27 10.39
CA SER A 355 11.10 22.09 9.28
C SER A 355 11.74 21.27 8.16
N HIS A 356 12.20 20.05 8.45
CA HIS A 356 12.85 19.12 7.52
C HIS A 356 11.86 18.14 6.86
N ASN A 357 10.59 18.15 7.26
CA ASN A 357 9.57 17.19 6.84
C ASN A 357 8.58 17.83 5.86
N ALA A 358 9.09 18.42 4.77
CA ALA A 358 8.31 19.21 3.82
C ALA A 358 7.18 18.42 3.10
N VAL A 359 7.22 17.08 3.14
CA VAL A 359 6.21 16.19 2.55
C VAL A 359 5.15 15.71 3.56
N LEU A 360 5.21 16.19 4.81
CA LEU A 360 4.21 15.90 5.83
C LEU A 360 2.84 16.39 5.35
N ASP A 361 1.88 15.48 5.25
CA ASP A 361 0.49 15.74 4.86
C ASP A 361 -0.47 15.65 6.06
N TYR A 362 -0.11 14.89 7.09
CA TYR A 362 -0.85 14.72 8.34
C TYR A 362 0.08 14.93 9.54
N LEU A 363 -0.30 15.84 10.44
CA LEU A 363 0.37 16.05 11.72
C LEU A 363 -0.64 16.08 12.85
N ASP A 364 -0.55 15.12 13.77
CA ASP A 364 -1.15 15.21 15.09
C ASP A 364 -0.07 15.35 16.16
N CYS A 365 -0.07 16.51 16.79
CA CYS A 365 0.78 16.87 17.92
C CYS A 365 -0.06 17.45 19.08
N SER A 366 -1.36 17.11 19.11
CA SER A 366 -2.26 17.49 20.19
C SER A 366 -1.83 16.91 21.54
N ASP A 367 -2.40 17.40 22.64
CA ASP A 367 -2.15 16.89 24.00
C ASP A 367 -0.65 16.81 24.34
N ASN A 368 0.02 17.95 24.23
CA ASN A 368 1.46 18.11 24.49
C ASN A 368 1.71 19.43 25.27
N GLN A 369 2.97 19.87 25.34
CA GLN A 369 3.39 21.08 26.06
C GLN A 369 4.04 22.11 25.12
N LEU A 370 3.64 22.13 23.84
CA LEU A 370 4.23 23.02 22.84
C LEU A 370 3.84 24.47 23.10
N SER A 371 4.83 25.35 23.26
CA SER A 371 4.60 26.80 23.39
C SER A 371 4.63 27.54 22.06
N SER A 372 5.24 26.93 21.05
CA SER A 372 5.29 27.39 19.66
C SER A 372 5.33 26.21 18.70
N LEU A 373 4.77 26.39 17.52
CA LEU A 373 4.84 25.42 16.43
C LEU A 373 5.03 26.17 15.11
N ASP A 374 6.09 25.84 14.37
CA ASP A 374 6.35 26.36 13.03
C ASP A 374 6.09 25.28 11.99
N VAL A 375 5.03 25.47 11.20
CA VAL A 375 4.64 24.58 10.09
C VAL A 375 4.86 25.22 8.72
N SER A 376 5.64 26.30 8.65
CA SER A 376 5.80 27.11 7.44
C SER A 376 6.42 26.36 6.26
N ASN A 377 7.24 25.33 6.53
CA ASN A 377 7.85 24.45 5.53
C ASN A 377 6.97 23.26 5.13
N ASN A 378 5.95 22.91 5.91
CA ASN A 378 5.09 21.75 5.70
C ASN A 378 3.93 22.11 4.76
N THR A 379 4.27 22.61 3.58
CA THR A 379 3.30 23.13 2.58
C THR A 379 2.36 22.05 2.02
N ALA A 380 2.64 20.77 2.28
CA ALA A 380 1.81 19.63 1.91
C ALA A 380 0.74 19.26 2.96
N LEU A 381 0.76 19.87 4.16
CA LEU A 381 -0.20 19.56 5.23
C LEU A 381 -1.64 19.79 4.74
N THR A 382 -2.43 18.72 4.79
CA THR A 382 -3.88 18.73 4.61
C THR A 382 -4.60 18.71 5.94
N GLU A 383 -3.98 18.15 6.98
CA GLU A 383 -4.56 18.00 8.30
C GLU A 383 -3.55 18.34 9.40
N LEU A 384 -3.95 19.18 10.36
CA LEU A 384 -3.15 19.58 11.51
C LEU A 384 -3.98 19.56 12.80
N GLN A 385 -3.60 18.69 13.73
CA GLN A 385 -4.11 18.64 15.10
C GLN A 385 -3.02 19.16 16.05
N CYS A 386 -3.31 20.26 16.74
CA CYS A 386 -2.39 20.91 17.67
C CYS A 386 -3.09 21.53 18.90
N ASN A 387 -4.37 21.18 19.11
CA ASN A 387 -5.12 21.50 20.33
C ASN A 387 -4.46 20.89 21.58
N SER A 388 -4.92 21.31 22.75
CA SER A 388 -4.37 20.91 24.05
C SER A 388 -2.85 21.12 24.15
N ASN A 389 -2.41 22.31 23.76
CA ASN A 389 -1.01 22.73 23.87
C ASN A 389 -0.94 24.09 24.60
N GLN A 390 0.22 24.74 24.57
CA GLN A 390 0.46 26.05 25.18
C GLN A 390 0.71 27.13 24.12
N LEU A 391 0.19 26.92 22.90
CA LEU A 391 0.34 27.84 21.79
C LEU A 391 -0.40 29.15 22.07
N ARG A 392 0.19 30.28 21.67
CA ARG A 392 -0.50 31.59 21.69
C ARG A 392 -0.93 32.05 20.31
N SER A 393 -0.17 31.65 19.30
CA SER A 393 -0.44 31.94 17.91
C SER A 393 0.07 30.82 17.03
N LEU A 394 -0.59 30.60 15.89
CA LEU A 394 -0.17 29.65 14.88
C LEU A 394 -0.27 30.29 13.50
N ASN A 395 0.83 30.29 12.75
CA ASN A 395 0.87 30.82 11.40
C ASN A 395 0.76 29.69 10.37
N VAL A 396 -0.40 29.59 9.72
CA VAL A 396 -0.67 28.60 8.67
C VAL A 396 -0.70 29.23 7.27
N SER A 397 -0.16 30.45 7.12
CA SER A 397 -0.22 31.19 5.86
C SER A 397 0.48 30.46 4.70
N ASN A 398 1.47 29.60 4.95
CA ASN A 398 2.13 28.80 3.92
C ASN A 398 1.43 27.46 3.61
N ASN A 399 0.53 26.99 4.48
CA ASN A 399 -0.14 25.69 4.37
C ASN A 399 -1.41 25.82 3.50
N LYS A 400 -1.23 26.19 2.23
CA LYS A 400 -2.32 26.56 1.30
C LYS A 400 -3.30 25.42 0.98
N VAL A 401 -2.92 24.18 1.26
CA VAL A 401 -3.73 22.98 1.03
C VAL A 401 -4.32 22.41 2.31
N LEU A 402 -4.17 23.10 3.45
CA LEU A 402 -4.73 22.68 4.73
C LEU A 402 -6.26 22.68 4.67
N GLU A 403 -6.86 21.51 4.87
CA GLU A 403 -8.30 21.25 4.80
C GLU A 403 -8.91 21.27 6.21
N GLU A 404 -8.20 20.69 7.17
CA GLU A 404 -8.66 20.48 8.56
C GLU A 404 -7.60 21.00 9.55
N LEU A 405 -8.04 21.81 10.53
CA LEU A 405 -7.22 22.36 11.60
C LEU A 405 -7.98 22.30 12.92
N TRP A 406 -7.43 21.57 13.88
CA TRP A 406 -7.87 21.59 15.27
C TRP A 406 -6.82 22.28 16.14
N CYS A 407 -7.26 23.33 16.82
CA CYS A 407 -6.43 24.19 17.65
C CYS A 407 -7.32 24.78 18.75
N ASP A 408 -6.74 25.12 19.90
CA ASP A 408 -7.50 25.67 21.02
C ASP A 408 -8.10 27.04 20.67
N ASP A 409 -9.30 27.34 21.19
CA ASP A 409 -10.05 28.58 20.90
C ASP A 409 -9.28 29.86 21.24
N ASN A 410 -8.32 29.79 22.16
CA ASN A 410 -7.50 30.91 22.61
C ASN A 410 -6.27 31.19 21.71
N VAL A 411 -6.01 30.36 20.69
CA VAL A 411 -4.85 30.52 19.79
C VAL A 411 -5.18 31.48 18.65
N THR A 412 -4.35 32.50 18.47
CA THR A 412 -4.47 33.41 17.33
C THR A 412 -3.98 32.75 16.04
N ILE A 413 -4.89 32.46 15.11
CA ILE A 413 -4.55 31.83 13.83
C ILE A 413 -4.30 32.87 12.72
N ILE A 414 -3.13 32.81 12.08
CA ILE A 414 -2.73 33.68 10.98
C ILE A 414 -2.80 32.92 9.64
N GLY A 415 -3.47 33.47 8.63
CA GLY A 415 -3.54 32.87 7.27
C GLY A 415 -4.80 32.05 6.95
N LYS A 416 -5.85 32.16 7.79
CA LYS A 416 -7.08 31.35 7.89
C LYS A 416 -8.01 31.25 6.66
N ALA A 417 -7.64 31.73 5.47
CA ALA A 417 -8.60 31.95 4.38
C ALA A 417 -9.38 30.71 3.89
N ASN A 418 -8.98 29.47 4.23
CA ASN A 418 -9.59 28.24 3.69
C ASN A 418 -9.85 27.11 4.70
N THR A 419 -9.62 27.27 6.00
CA THR A 419 -9.60 26.13 6.94
C THR A 419 -10.88 26.09 7.78
N LYS A 420 -11.54 24.92 7.84
CA LYS A 420 -12.61 24.69 8.82
C LYS A 420 -11.96 24.54 10.18
N LEU A 421 -12.25 25.47 11.10
CA LEU A 421 -11.99 25.26 12.52
C LEU A 421 -13.12 24.38 13.05
N GLN A 422 -12.76 23.27 13.67
CA GLN A 422 -13.66 22.44 14.47
C GLN A 422 -13.25 22.48 15.92
#